data_AF-A0A358IE74-F1
#
_entry.id   AF-A0A358IE74-F1
#
_cell.length_a   1.000
_cell.length_b   1.000
_cell.length_c   1.000
_cell.angle_alpha   90.00
_cell.angle_beta   90.00
_cell.angle_gamma   90.00
#
_symmetry.space_group_name_H-M   'P 1'
#
loop_
_entity.id
_entity.type
_entity.pdbx_description
1 polymer ?
#
loop_
_entity_poly.entity_id
_entity_poly.type
_entity_poly.pdbx_seq_one_letter_code
_entity_poly.pdbx_strand_id
1 'polypeptide(L)'
;MKYVLAMAVVSALLAGGDRHRTVPPLTLAHQQTVLSSSLSTSATGSTSTPASSMTGVVQEYCVRCHNDRRLRGDLSLEDFSVENAATEADVSERMIKKLRAGMMPPPGARRPEGDSLLILVETLEKVVDEAVKDRPAPGNRPFQRVNRAEYERVVAQLFDLQVDASRWLPEDQISASFDNVADVQVLSATLMDAYLSAASDVSRQAVGQSDAPTASHTYSNDPSVSQHEWETVEGAPYGTRGGVSELHTFPADGKY
;
A
#
# COMPACT_ATOMS: atom_id res chain seq x y z
N MET A 1 -24.45 19.98 0.71
CA MET A 1 -25.12 19.22 1.79
C MET A 1 -24.93 19.97 3.09
N LYS A 2 -26.01 20.14 3.87
CA LYS A 2 -25.99 20.82 5.16
C LYS A 2 -25.95 19.72 6.22
N TYR A 3 -24.88 19.60 6.98
CA TYR A 3 -24.88 18.76 8.18
C TYR A 3 -25.92 19.32 9.16
N VAL A 4 -26.93 18.53 9.49
CA VAL A 4 -27.88 18.86 10.57
C VAL A 4 -27.41 18.10 11.81
N LEU A 5 -26.82 18.84 12.74
CA LEU A 5 -26.57 18.39 14.10
C LEU A 5 -27.91 18.45 14.86
N ALA A 6 -28.61 17.34 15.04
CA ALA A 6 -29.81 17.28 15.86
C ALA A 6 -29.41 17.20 17.34
N MET A 7 -29.34 18.36 18.01
CA MET A 7 -29.21 18.50 19.46
C MET A 7 -30.61 18.75 20.05
N ALA A 8 -31.10 17.83 20.89
CA ALA A 8 -32.30 18.09 21.69
C ALA A 8 -31.91 18.88 22.95
N VAL A 9 -32.23 20.19 22.99
CA VAL A 9 -32.18 21.03 24.20
C VAL A 9 -33.43 21.91 24.28
N VAL A 10 -34.10 21.88 25.43
CA VAL A 10 -35.20 22.78 25.79
C VAL A 10 -34.63 24.13 26.28
N SER A 11 -35.23 25.22 25.79
CA SER A 11 -35.32 26.60 26.35
C SER A 11 -34.64 27.77 25.61
N ALA A 12 -35.46 28.83 25.54
CA ALA A 12 -35.19 30.27 25.53
C ALA A 12 -34.67 30.94 24.24
N LEU A 13 -35.57 31.77 23.67
CA LEU A 13 -35.28 32.86 22.73
C LEU A 13 -34.10 33.70 23.21
N LEU A 14 -33.19 34.03 22.29
CA LEU A 14 -32.55 35.35 22.16
C LEU A 14 -32.07 35.51 20.70
N ALA A 15 -32.40 36.67 20.14
CA ALA A 15 -32.10 37.07 18.76
C ALA A 15 -30.60 37.30 18.52
N GLY A 16 -30.11 36.99 17.32
CA GLY A 16 -28.72 37.24 16.95
C GLY A 16 -28.42 37.07 15.46
N GLY A 17 -28.61 38.15 14.70
CA GLY A 17 -27.81 38.61 13.55
C GLY A 17 -27.19 37.62 12.56
N ASP A 18 -27.75 37.61 11.35
CA ASP A 18 -27.16 37.14 10.10
C ASP A 18 -25.72 37.62 9.88
N ARG A 19 -24.80 36.67 9.66
CA ARG A 19 -23.53 36.91 8.95
C ARG A 19 -23.24 35.73 8.03
N HIS A 20 -23.78 35.81 6.82
CA HIS A 20 -23.34 34.98 5.70
C HIS A 20 -21.85 35.22 5.42
N ARG A 21 -21.02 34.23 5.73
CA ARG A 21 -19.63 34.15 5.24
C ARG A 21 -19.65 33.37 3.93
N THR A 22 -19.69 34.09 2.82
CA THR A 22 -19.51 33.52 1.48
C THR A 22 -18.05 33.12 1.31
N VAL A 23 -17.79 31.82 1.18
CA VAL A 23 -16.49 31.28 0.76
C VAL A 23 -16.47 31.29 -0.78
N PRO A 24 -15.51 31.96 -1.43
CA PRO A 24 -15.42 31.93 -2.89
C PRO A 24 -14.95 30.54 -3.37
N PRO A 25 -15.41 30.06 -4.54
CA PRO A 25 -14.95 28.79 -5.09
C PRO A 25 -13.49 28.91 -5.55
N LEU A 26 -12.66 27.99 -5.10
CA LEU A 26 -11.30 27.78 -5.62
C LEU A 26 -11.40 27.14 -7.01
N THR A 27 -11.41 27.95 -8.06
CA THR A 27 -11.17 27.50 -9.43
C THR A 27 -9.69 27.14 -9.59
N LEU A 28 -9.35 25.85 -9.54
CA LEU A 28 -8.03 25.37 -9.93
C LEU A 28 -8.00 25.19 -11.46
N ALA A 29 -7.55 26.21 -12.17
CA ALA A 29 -7.21 26.10 -13.59
C ALA A 29 -5.85 25.40 -13.72
N HIS A 30 -5.85 24.11 -14.05
CA HIS A 30 -4.63 23.41 -14.49
C HIS A 30 -4.36 23.73 -15.96
N GLN A 31 -3.59 24.79 -16.22
CA GLN A 31 -3.02 25.07 -17.53
C GLN A 31 -1.66 24.37 -17.59
N GLN A 32 -1.59 23.23 -18.29
CA GLN A 32 -0.33 22.53 -18.52
C GLN A 32 0.40 23.15 -19.71
N THR A 33 1.38 24.00 -19.41
CA THR A 33 2.34 24.50 -20.39
C THR A 33 3.40 23.42 -20.64
N VAL A 34 3.37 22.79 -21.81
CA VAL A 34 4.42 21.88 -22.25
C VAL A 34 5.64 22.69 -22.72
N LEU A 35 6.70 22.70 -21.92
CA LEU A 35 8.01 23.21 -22.31
C LEU A 35 8.89 22.02 -22.70
N SER A 36 8.98 21.75 -24.00
CA SER A 36 9.93 20.80 -24.58
C SER A 36 11.34 21.39 -24.50
N SER A 37 12.18 20.83 -23.64
CA SER A 37 13.61 21.14 -23.57
C SER A 37 14.37 19.93 -24.12
N SER A 38 14.89 20.05 -25.34
CA SER A 38 15.75 19.05 -25.96
C SER A 38 17.17 19.19 -25.41
N LEU A 39 17.54 18.35 -24.44
CA LEU A 39 18.94 18.15 -24.07
C LEU A 39 19.55 17.08 -24.97
N SER A 40 20.47 17.51 -25.85
CA SER A 40 21.40 16.62 -26.54
C SER A 40 22.46 16.13 -25.56
N THR A 41 22.29 14.88 -25.07
CA THR A 41 23.36 14.18 -24.36
C THR A 41 24.36 13.65 -25.37
N SER A 42 25.57 14.23 -25.37
CA SER A 42 26.73 13.61 -26.01
C SER A 42 27.15 12.42 -25.15
N ALA A 43 26.89 11.20 -25.65
CA ALA A 43 27.34 9.98 -25.00
C ALA A 43 28.84 9.81 -25.21
N THR A 44 29.63 10.11 -24.17
CA THR A 44 31.02 9.66 -24.05
C THR A 44 30.98 8.13 -23.95
N GLY A 45 31.53 7.44 -24.95
CA GLY A 45 31.57 5.98 -24.98
C GLY A 45 32.32 5.44 -23.77
N SER A 46 31.59 4.89 -22.81
CA SER A 46 32.15 4.03 -21.77
C SER A 46 32.74 2.81 -22.48
N THR A 47 34.07 2.66 -22.42
CA THR A 47 34.73 1.40 -22.78
C THR A 47 34.21 0.32 -21.84
N SER A 48 33.14 -0.36 -22.23
CA SER A 48 32.58 -1.45 -21.45
C SER A 48 33.57 -2.60 -21.49
N THR A 49 34.18 -2.88 -20.34
CA THR A 49 34.93 -4.12 -20.12
C THR A 49 34.05 -5.30 -20.59
N PRO A 50 34.51 -6.14 -21.54
CA PRO A 50 33.68 -7.18 -22.12
C PRO A 50 33.31 -8.22 -21.05
N ALA A 51 32.06 -8.69 -21.07
CA ALA A 51 31.55 -9.68 -20.12
C ALA A 51 32.43 -10.94 -20.03
N SER A 52 33.08 -11.34 -21.12
CA SER A 52 34.05 -12.45 -21.15
C SER A 52 35.25 -12.27 -20.22
N SER A 53 35.72 -11.04 -20.02
CA SER A 53 36.79 -10.78 -19.06
C SER A 53 36.33 -10.99 -17.60
N MET A 54 35.05 -10.75 -17.33
CA MET A 54 34.45 -10.97 -16.02
C MET A 54 34.18 -12.46 -15.74
N THR A 55 33.93 -13.26 -16.78
CA THR A 55 33.91 -14.73 -16.67
C THR A 55 35.24 -15.26 -16.13
N GLY A 56 36.38 -14.71 -16.58
CA GLY A 56 37.69 -15.05 -16.03
C GLY A 56 37.83 -14.79 -14.52
N VAL A 57 37.20 -13.73 -14.00
CA VAL A 57 37.19 -13.42 -12.55
C VAL A 57 36.38 -14.47 -11.78
N VAL A 58 35.22 -14.87 -12.29
CA VAL A 58 34.41 -15.93 -11.66
C VAL A 58 35.19 -17.24 -11.61
N GLN A 59 35.84 -17.61 -12.72
CA GLN A 59 36.60 -18.85 -12.85
C GLN A 59 37.83 -18.87 -11.92
N GLU A 60 38.58 -17.77 -11.78
CA GLU A 60 39.76 -17.72 -10.91
C GLU A 60 39.41 -17.68 -9.42
N TYR A 61 38.39 -16.91 -9.02
CA TYR A 61 38.15 -16.61 -7.60
C TYR A 61 36.96 -17.37 -7.00
N CYS A 62 35.88 -17.56 -7.75
CA CYS A 62 34.64 -18.13 -7.21
C CYS A 62 34.63 -19.67 -7.30
N VAL A 63 35.08 -20.22 -8.44
CA VAL A 63 35.07 -21.68 -8.70
C VAL A 63 35.95 -22.44 -7.73
N ARG A 64 36.94 -21.81 -7.09
CA ARG A 64 37.76 -22.47 -6.04
C ARG A 64 36.94 -23.02 -4.86
N CYS A 65 35.75 -22.47 -4.62
CA CYS A 65 34.83 -22.90 -3.56
C CYS A 65 33.50 -23.42 -4.13
N HIS A 66 33.01 -22.81 -5.20
CA HIS A 66 31.75 -23.16 -5.86
C HIS A 66 32.04 -24.01 -7.12
N ASN A 67 32.36 -25.27 -6.88
CA ASN A 67 32.68 -26.26 -7.91
C ASN A 67 32.04 -27.59 -7.57
N ASP A 68 32.05 -28.54 -8.50
CA ASP A 68 31.33 -29.82 -8.34
C ASP A 68 31.88 -30.66 -7.19
N ARG A 69 33.16 -30.47 -6.84
CA ARG A 69 33.83 -31.22 -5.77
C ARG A 69 33.58 -30.66 -4.38
N ARG A 70 33.60 -29.34 -4.22
CA ARG A 70 33.47 -28.65 -2.92
C ARG A 70 32.05 -28.19 -2.64
N LEU A 71 31.31 -27.85 -3.69
CA LEU A 71 29.90 -27.53 -3.72
C LEU A 71 29.45 -26.62 -2.58
N ARG A 72 30.23 -25.58 -2.28
CA ARG A 72 29.93 -24.68 -1.15
C ARG A 72 28.63 -23.94 -1.41
N GLY A 73 27.72 -23.99 -0.45
CA GLY A 73 26.41 -23.35 -0.59
C GLY A 73 25.52 -23.99 -1.67
N ASP A 74 25.77 -25.28 -1.97
CA ASP A 74 25.04 -26.07 -2.96
C ASP A 74 25.02 -25.39 -4.34
N LEU A 75 26.19 -24.91 -4.77
CA LEU A 75 26.36 -24.15 -6.00
C LEU A 75 27.68 -24.54 -6.67
N SER A 76 27.59 -24.87 -7.96
CA SER A 76 28.73 -24.99 -8.86
C SER A 76 28.70 -23.84 -9.86
N LEU A 77 29.87 -23.26 -10.12
CA LEU A 77 30.08 -22.20 -11.10
C LEU A 77 31.09 -22.63 -12.17
N GLU A 78 31.43 -23.93 -12.27
CA GLU A 78 32.42 -24.44 -13.23
C GLU A 78 32.04 -24.06 -14.67
N ASP A 79 30.78 -24.26 -15.05
CA ASP A 79 30.26 -23.94 -16.39
C ASP A 79 29.66 -22.52 -16.50
N PHE A 80 29.69 -21.74 -15.41
CA PHE A 80 29.07 -20.41 -15.38
C PHE A 80 29.86 -19.40 -16.23
N SER A 81 29.12 -18.62 -17.03
CA SER A 81 29.65 -17.52 -17.83
C SER A 81 28.81 -16.26 -17.66
N VAL A 82 29.47 -15.12 -17.47
CA VAL A 82 28.82 -13.82 -17.26
C VAL A 82 28.01 -13.39 -18.48
N GLU A 83 28.41 -13.80 -19.68
CA GLU A 83 27.68 -13.55 -20.93
C GLU A 83 26.31 -14.23 -20.94
N ASN A 84 26.19 -15.38 -20.29
CA ASN A 84 24.95 -16.15 -20.19
C ASN A 84 24.27 -15.98 -18.82
N ALA A 85 24.66 -14.96 -18.05
CA ALA A 85 24.09 -14.69 -16.73
C ALA A 85 22.56 -14.58 -16.74
N ALA A 86 21.98 -14.13 -17.85
CA ALA A 86 20.53 -14.04 -18.03
C ALA A 86 19.83 -15.41 -18.14
N THR A 87 20.46 -16.43 -18.72
CA THR A 87 19.87 -17.79 -18.79
C THR A 87 19.90 -18.48 -17.43
N GLU A 88 20.84 -18.09 -16.57
CA GLU A 88 20.98 -18.55 -15.18
C GLU A 88 20.60 -17.45 -14.18
N ALA A 89 19.48 -16.75 -14.42
CA ALA A 89 19.10 -15.56 -13.68
C ALA A 89 19.06 -15.77 -12.15
N ASP A 90 18.57 -16.91 -11.67
CA ASP A 90 18.51 -17.21 -10.23
C ASP A 90 19.91 -17.26 -9.58
N VAL A 91 20.89 -17.83 -10.28
CA VAL A 91 22.29 -17.91 -9.82
C VAL A 91 22.92 -16.52 -9.87
N SER A 92 22.73 -15.81 -10.98
CA SER A 92 23.25 -14.45 -11.18
C SER A 92 22.72 -13.48 -10.13
N GLU A 93 21.43 -13.51 -9.82
CA GLU A 93 20.79 -12.70 -8.78
C GLU A 93 21.34 -13.00 -7.38
N ARG A 94 21.57 -14.27 -7.06
CA ARG A 94 22.21 -14.68 -5.81
C ARG A 94 23.64 -14.14 -5.73
N MET A 95 24.40 -14.22 -6.82
CA MET A 95 25.75 -13.68 -6.91
C MET A 95 25.74 -12.16 -6.72
N ILE A 96 24.89 -11.43 -7.46
CA ILE A 96 24.74 -9.97 -7.36
C ILE A 96 24.47 -9.56 -5.91
N LYS A 97 23.48 -10.16 -5.25
CA LYS A 97 23.14 -9.86 -3.85
C LYS A 97 24.32 -10.11 -2.90
N LYS A 98 25.06 -11.20 -3.07
CA LYS A 98 26.22 -11.52 -2.22
C LYS A 98 27.41 -10.59 -2.47
N LEU A 99 27.66 -10.20 -3.72
CA LEU A 99 28.72 -9.27 -4.10
C LEU A 99 28.41 -7.85 -3.63
N ARG A 100 27.18 -7.34 -3.84
CA ARG A 100 26.73 -6.03 -3.34
C ARG A 100 26.79 -5.94 -1.82
N ALA A 101 26.46 -7.03 -1.13
CA ALA A 101 26.56 -7.09 0.33
C ALA A 101 27.99 -7.34 0.86
N GLY A 102 29.00 -7.46 -0.01
CA GLY A 102 30.38 -7.75 0.41
C GLY A 102 30.58 -9.09 1.11
N MET A 103 29.61 -10.01 1.02
CA MET A 103 29.66 -11.32 1.66
C MET A 103 30.54 -12.32 0.91
N MET A 104 30.86 -12.03 -0.35
CA MET A 104 31.69 -12.88 -1.21
C MET A 104 32.80 -12.06 -1.90
N PRO A 105 34.01 -12.63 -2.06
CA PRO A 105 34.52 -13.83 -1.38
C PRO A 105 34.55 -13.66 0.16
N PRO A 106 34.46 -14.74 0.95
CA PRO A 106 34.44 -14.64 2.41
C PRO A 106 35.77 -14.12 2.97
N PRO A 107 35.79 -13.57 4.20
CA PRO A 107 37.04 -13.11 4.83
C PRO A 107 38.12 -14.20 4.83
N GLY A 108 39.34 -13.83 4.44
CA GLY A 108 40.47 -14.75 4.33
C GLY A 108 40.57 -15.51 3.00
N ALA A 109 39.56 -15.45 2.12
CA ALA A 109 39.68 -15.92 0.75
C ALA A 109 40.43 -14.91 -0.12
N ARG A 110 41.09 -15.41 -1.17
CA ARG A 110 41.74 -14.55 -2.17
C ARG A 110 40.67 -13.68 -2.85
N ARG A 111 40.90 -12.37 -2.91
CA ARG A 111 40.02 -11.40 -3.57
C ARG A 111 40.80 -10.78 -4.74
N PRO A 112 40.15 -10.53 -5.89
CA PRO A 112 40.77 -9.74 -6.94
C PRO A 112 41.03 -8.31 -6.43
N GLU A 113 42.07 -7.69 -6.97
CA GLU A 113 42.48 -6.33 -6.63
C GLU A 113 41.54 -5.27 -7.26
N GLY A 114 41.56 -4.08 -6.67
CA GLY A 114 40.84 -2.89 -7.16
C GLY A 114 39.33 -3.10 -7.29
N ASP A 115 38.77 -2.53 -8.36
CA ASP A 115 37.31 -2.47 -8.56
C ASP A 115 36.74 -3.70 -9.28
N SER A 116 37.53 -4.76 -9.45
CA SER A 116 37.16 -5.93 -10.27
C SER A 116 35.82 -6.57 -9.88
N LEU A 117 35.52 -6.66 -8.57
CA LEU A 117 34.24 -7.22 -8.11
C LEU A 117 33.06 -6.26 -8.26
N LEU A 118 33.34 -4.94 -8.24
CA LEU A 118 32.34 -3.93 -8.53
C LEU A 118 31.99 -3.95 -10.03
N ILE A 119 32.99 -4.03 -10.90
CA ILE A 119 32.81 -4.19 -12.34
C ILE A 119 32.06 -5.50 -12.65
N LEU A 120 32.41 -6.61 -11.98
CA LEU A 120 31.71 -7.89 -12.14
C LEU A 120 30.22 -7.76 -11.79
N VAL A 121 29.88 -7.18 -10.63
CA VAL A 121 28.48 -7.10 -10.20
C VAL A 121 27.67 -6.16 -11.10
N GLU A 122 28.24 -5.04 -11.53
CA GLU A 122 27.60 -4.13 -12.49
C GLU A 122 27.43 -4.77 -13.87
N THR A 123 28.38 -5.60 -14.30
CA THR A 123 28.27 -6.34 -15.56
C THR A 123 27.16 -7.40 -15.48
N LEU A 124 27.07 -8.13 -14.36
CA LEU A 124 26.01 -9.11 -14.13
C LEU A 124 24.63 -8.45 -14.12
N GLU A 125 24.47 -7.36 -13.37
CA GLU A 125 23.22 -6.57 -13.34
C GLU A 125 22.84 -6.12 -14.74
N LYS A 126 23.78 -5.53 -15.48
CA LYS A 126 23.53 -5.09 -16.86
C LYS A 126 23.07 -6.25 -17.75
N VAL A 127 23.74 -7.40 -17.72
CA VAL A 127 23.36 -8.55 -18.56
C VAL A 127 21.96 -9.05 -18.22
N VAL A 128 21.65 -9.17 -16.93
CA VAL A 128 20.33 -9.63 -16.45
C VAL A 128 19.24 -8.61 -16.81
N ASP A 129 19.48 -7.33 -16.53
CA ASP A 129 18.52 -6.24 -16.79
C ASP A 129 18.21 -6.08 -18.28
N GLU A 130 19.23 -6.11 -19.15
CA GLU A 130 19.04 -6.04 -20.60
C GLU A 130 18.18 -7.20 -21.13
N ALA A 131 18.32 -8.41 -20.57
CA ALA A 131 17.57 -9.57 -21.02
C ALA A 131 16.07 -9.51 -20.73
N VAL A 132 15.66 -8.74 -19.71
CA VAL A 132 14.25 -8.60 -19.31
C VAL A 132 13.58 -7.32 -19.83
N LYS A 133 14.30 -6.42 -20.51
CA LYS A 133 13.74 -5.17 -21.05
C LYS A 133 12.55 -5.40 -21.97
N ASP A 134 12.66 -6.40 -22.86
CA ASP A 134 11.62 -6.70 -23.84
C ASP A 134 10.55 -7.66 -23.27
N ARG A 135 10.80 -8.27 -22.11
CA ARG A 135 9.92 -9.25 -21.45
C ARG A 135 10.00 -9.11 -19.92
N PRO A 136 9.49 -8.01 -19.34
CA PRO A 136 9.52 -7.82 -17.90
C PRO A 136 8.76 -8.94 -17.18
N ALA A 137 9.41 -9.55 -16.19
CA ALA A 137 8.86 -10.64 -15.38
C ALA A 137 8.73 -10.19 -13.92
N PRO A 138 7.76 -9.32 -13.56
CA PRO A 138 7.62 -8.76 -12.21
C PRO A 138 7.17 -9.77 -11.13
N GLY A 139 7.18 -11.06 -11.43
CA GLY A 139 6.62 -12.11 -10.59
C GLY A 139 5.09 -12.16 -10.64
N ASN A 140 4.52 -12.94 -9.73
CA ASN A 140 3.07 -13.02 -9.51
C ASN A 140 2.72 -12.32 -8.20
N ARG A 141 1.71 -11.46 -8.22
CA ARG A 141 1.10 -10.93 -6.99
C ARG A 141 -0.38 -11.31 -6.98
N PRO A 142 -0.87 -12.01 -5.94
CA PRO A 142 -2.29 -12.30 -5.82
C PRO A 142 -3.07 -10.98 -5.74
N PHE A 143 -4.33 -11.00 -6.18
CA PHE A 143 -5.21 -9.84 -6.08
C PHE A 143 -5.39 -9.48 -4.61
N GLN A 144 -5.02 -8.24 -4.27
CA GLN A 144 -5.26 -7.67 -2.94
C GLN A 144 -6.70 -7.14 -2.90
N ARG A 145 -7.47 -7.55 -1.90
CA ARG A 145 -8.80 -6.98 -1.64
C ARG A 145 -8.69 -5.80 -0.68
N VAL A 146 -9.75 -5.00 -0.63
CA VAL A 146 -9.87 -3.88 0.31
C VAL A 146 -10.21 -4.43 1.70
N ASN A 147 -9.36 -4.22 2.70
CA ASN A 147 -9.65 -4.66 4.07
C ASN A 147 -10.76 -3.81 4.72
N ARG A 148 -11.23 -4.15 5.93
CA ARG A 148 -12.34 -3.43 6.58
C ARG A 148 -12.05 -1.94 6.77
N ALA A 149 -10.88 -1.62 7.32
CA ALA A 149 -10.48 -0.24 7.57
C ALA A 149 -10.29 0.56 6.27
N GLU A 150 -9.77 -0.08 5.22
CA GLU A 150 -9.66 0.52 3.89
C GLU A 150 -11.05 0.73 3.26
N TYR A 151 -11.99 -0.21 3.45
CA TYR A 151 -13.34 -0.10 2.91
C TYR A 151 -14.07 1.11 3.53
N GLU A 152 -14.01 1.26 4.85
CA GLU A 152 -14.59 2.41 5.56
C GLU A 152 -13.99 3.74 5.07
N ARG A 153 -12.66 3.80 4.92
CA ARG A 153 -11.98 5.00 4.41
C ARG A 153 -12.37 5.32 2.97
N VAL A 154 -12.48 4.32 2.10
CA VAL A 154 -12.88 4.51 0.70
C VAL A 154 -14.32 4.99 0.61
N VAL A 155 -15.24 4.41 1.39
CA VAL A 155 -16.64 4.87 1.45
C VAL A 155 -16.74 6.30 1.96
N ALA A 156 -16.00 6.64 3.02
CA ALA A 156 -15.94 8.01 3.54
C ALA A 156 -15.37 8.99 2.51
N GLN A 157 -14.32 8.62 1.77
CA GLN A 157 -13.73 9.52 0.77
C GLN A 157 -14.62 9.72 -0.47
N LEU A 158 -15.32 8.66 -0.91
CA LEU A 158 -16.13 8.72 -2.12
C LEU A 158 -17.51 9.34 -1.89
N PHE A 159 -18.12 9.04 -0.73
CA PHE A 159 -19.52 9.37 -0.47
C PHE A 159 -19.71 10.28 0.75
N ASP A 160 -18.64 10.62 1.48
CA ASP A 160 -18.71 11.34 2.76
C ASP A 160 -19.61 10.62 3.79
N LEU A 161 -19.63 9.28 3.71
CA LEU A 161 -20.40 8.42 4.60
C LEU A 161 -19.47 7.69 5.58
N GLN A 162 -19.75 7.82 6.86
CA GLN A 162 -19.14 6.99 7.89
C GLN A 162 -19.95 5.71 8.03
N VAL A 163 -19.30 4.57 7.81
CA VAL A 163 -19.91 3.25 7.89
C VAL A 163 -19.06 2.35 8.78
N ASP A 164 -19.70 1.34 9.37
CA ASP A 164 -19.03 0.29 10.13
C ASP A 164 -19.00 -0.98 9.26
N ALA A 165 -17.82 -1.30 8.72
CA ALA A 165 -17.65 -2.45 7.84
C ALA A 165 -17.85 -3.79 8.57
N SER A 166 -17.81 -3.82 9.91
CA SER A 166 -18.04 -5.04 10.73
C SER A 166 -19.40 -5.68 10.47
N ARG A 167 -20.37 -4.88 10.03
CA ARG A 167 -21.74 -5.31 9.77
C ARG A 167 -21.87 -6.27 8.60
N TRP A 168 -20.89 -6.25 7.69
CA TRP A 168 -20.91 -7.07 6.48
C TRP A 168 -19.67 -7.94 6.35
N LEU A 169 -18.50 -7.35 6.60
CA LEU A 169 -17.21 -7.98 6.31
C LEU A 169 -16.65 -8.66 7.57
N PRO A 170 -16.08 -9.89 7.43
CA PRO A 170 -15.40 -10.56 8.53
C PRO A 170 -14.11 -9.82 8.90
N GLU A 171 -13.59 -10.11 10.08
CA GLU A 171 -12.27 -9.61 10.51
C GLU A 171 -11.15 -10.07 9.56
N ASP A 172 -10.21 -9.17 9.29
CA ASP A 172 -9.08 -9.40 8.40
C ASP A 172 -7.98 -10.22 9.09
N GLN A 173 -7.32 -11.10 8.33
CA GLN A 173 -6.21 -11.89 8.86
C GLN A 173 -4.96 -11.03 8.98
N ILE A 174 -4.30 -11.09 10.14
CA ILE A 174 -3.03 -10.41 10.38
C ILE A 174 -1.89 -11.32 9.95
N SER A 175 -1.08 -10.87 8.99
CA SER A 175 0.15 -11.53 8.52
C SER A 175 1.32 -10.55 8.58
N ALA A 176 2.48 -11.02 9.08
CA ALA A 176 3.66 -10.17 9.29
C ALA A 176 3.37 -8.87 10.08
N SER A 177 2.38 -8.90 10.98
CA SER A 177 1.87 -7.74 11.74
C SER A 177 1.07 -6.70 10.93
N PHE A 178 0.65 -7.04 9.71
CA PHE A 178 -0.19 -6.21 8.85
C PHE A 178 -1.48 -6.93 8.47
N ASP A 179 -2.56 -6.19 8.29
CA ASP A 179 -3.90 -6.68 7.92
C ASP A 179 -4.21 -6.50 6.42
N ASN A 180 -3.21 -6.07 5.64
CA ASN A 180 -3.33 -5.77 4.20
C ASN A 180 -2.36 -6.57 3.33
N VAL A 181 -1.88 -7.73 3.80
CA VAL A 181 -0.99 -8.58 3.02
C VAL A 181 -1.80 -9.45 2.05
N ALA A 182 -1.57 -9.25 0.75
CA ALA A 182 -2.38 -9.87 -0.32
C ALA A 182 -2.38 -11.41 -0.32
N ASP A 183 -1.32 -12.05 0.19
CA ASP A 183 -1.16 -13.51 0.20
C ASP A 183 -2.10 -14.24 1.18
N VAL A 184 -2.53 -13.56 2.25
CA VAL A 184 -3.48 -14.07 3.25
C VAL A 184 -4.90 -13.55 3.06
N GLN A 185 -5.12 -12.72 2.03
CA GLN A 185 -6.40 -12.08 1.74
C GLN A 185 -7.20 -12.80 0.65
N VAL A 186 -7.46 -14.09 0.86
CA VAL A 186 -8.23 -14.90 -0.11
C VAL A 186 -9.67 -14.37 -0.24
N LEU A 187 -10.13 -14.20 -1.49
CA LEU A 187 -11.50 -13.82 -1.80
C LEU A 187 -12.37 -15.07 -2.01
N SER A 188 -13.22 -15.38 -1.02
CA SER A 188 -14.23 -16.44 -1.15
C SER A 188 -15.51 -15.92 -1.79
N ALA A 189 -16.37 -16.83 -2.29
CA ALA A 189 -17.70 -16.48 -2.78
C ALA A 189 -18.56 -15.80 -1.70
N THR A 190 -18.50 -16.29 -0.46
CA THR A 190 -19.23 -15.70 0.67
C THR A 190 -18.76 -14.28 0.99
N LEU A 191 -17.45 -14.03 0.88
CA LEU A 191 -16.90 -12.70 1.08
C LEU A 191 -17.31 -11.75 -0.06
N MET A 192 -17.39 -12.25 -1.30
CA MET A 192 -17.90 -11.48 -2.43
C MET A 192 -19.38 -11.08 -2.22
N ASP A 193 -20.22 -12.00 -1.76
CA ASP A 193 -21.62 -11.70 -1.42
C ASP A 193 -21.73 -10.64 -0.30
N ALA A 194 -20.83 -10.70 0.69
CA ALA A 194 -20.75 -9.69 1.74
C ALA A 194 -20.37 -8.30 1.18
N TYR A 195 -19.39 -8.19 0.28
CA TYR A 195 -19.06 -6.92 -0.39
C TYR A 195 -20.23 -6.40 -1.23
N LEU A 196 -20.94 -7.26 -1.96
CA LEU A 196 -22.11 -6.84 -2.74
C LEU A 196 -23.26 -6.36 -1.85
N SER A 197 -23.46 -7.02 -0.70
CA SER A 197 -24.45 -6.61 0.30
C SER A 197 -24.09 -5.26 0.92
N ALA A 198 -22.82 -5.08 1.30
CA ALA A 198 -22.29 -3.81 1.80
C ALA A 198 -22.47 -2.70 0.76
N ALA A 199 -22.06 -2.94 -0.50
CA ALA A 199 -22.19 -1.97 -1.58
C ALA A 199 -23.66 -1.59 -1.85
N SER A 200 -24.58 -2.55 -1.79
CA SER A 200 -26.01 -2.31 -1.95
C SER A 200 -26.54 -1.39 -0.84
N ASP A 201 -26.10 -1.59 0.40
CA ASP A 201 -26.52 -0.77 1.53
C ASP A 201 -25.91 0.63 1.51
N VAL A 202 -24.60 0.74 1.29
CA VAL A 202 -23.89 2.01 1.12
C VAL A 202 -24.48 2.83 -0.02
N SER A 203 -24.83 2.19 -1.14
CA SER A 203 -25.45 2.87 -2.29
C SER A 203 -26.80 3.49 -1.92
N ARG A 204 -27.62 2.78 -1.13
CA ARG A 204 -28.91 3.31 -0.66
C ARG A 204 -28.73 4.48 0.29
N GLN A 205 -27.73 4.43 1.16
CA GLN A 205 -27.40 5.55 2.06
C GLN A 205 -26.87 6.76 1.26
N ALA A 206 -26.04 6.54 0.25
CA ALA A 206 -25.43 7.61 -0.55
C ALA A 206 -26.45 8.34 -1.46
N VAL A 207 -27.40 7.61 -2.04
CA VAL A 207 -28.45 8.20 -2.89
C VAL A 207 -29.57 8.82 -2.05
N GLY A 208 -29.80 8.30 -0.85
CA GLY A 208 -30.96 8.63 -0.04
C GLY A 208 -32.23 7.91 -0.50
N GLN A 209 -33.15 7.67 0.44
CA GLN A 209 -34.44 7.03 0.21
C GLN A 209 -35.56 7.98 0.65
N SER A 210 -36.19 8.65 -0.31
CA SER A 210 -37.29 9.60 0.00
C SER A 210 -38.51 8.93 0.62
N ASP A 211 -38.71 7.64 0.39
CA ASP A 211 -39.78 6.81 0.93
C ASP A 211 -39.29 5.86 2.05
N ALA A 212 -38.16 6.19 2.67
CA ALA A 212 -37.60 5.39 3.76
C ALA A 212 -38.65 5.12 4.85
N PRO A 213 -38.82 3.87 5.29
CA PRO A 213 -39.71 3.56 6.39
C PRO A 213 -39.17 4.22 7.67
N THR A 214 -40.08 4.57 8.58
CA THR A 214 -39.70 5.04 9.91
C THR A 214 -38.91 3.94 10.61
N ALA A 215 -37.62 4.19 10.84
CA ALA A 215 -36.73 3.31 11.58
C ALA A 215 -36.39 3.93 12.94
N SER A 216 -36.30 3.09 13.98
CA SER A 216 -35.72 3.49 15.26
C SER A 216 -34.35 2.85 15.40
N HIS A 217 -33.34 3.65 15.72
CA HIS A 217 -32.01 3.17 16.08
C HIS A 217 -31.77 3.41 17.57
N THR A 218 -31.37 2.36 18.27
CA THR A 218 -30.96 2.44 19.68
C THR A 218 -29.45 2.43 19.74
N TYR A 219 -28.88 3.47 20.35
CA TYR A 219 -27.46 3.56 20.66
C TYR A 219 -27.22 3.07 22.09
N SER A 220 -26.19 2.23 22.23
CA SER A 220 -25.83 1.62 23.51
C SER A 220 -24.32 1.72 23.71
N ASN A 221 -23.90 1.95 24.95
CA ASN A 221 -22.50 1.91 25.33
C ASN A 221 -22.06 0.47 25.60
N ASP A 222 -20.82 0.14 25.26
CA ASP A 222 -20.19 -1.09 25.72
C ASP A 222 -20.06 -1.07 27.26
N PRO A 223 -20.32 -2.18 27.96
CA PRO A 223 -20.24 -2.23 29.42
C PRO A 223 -18.86 -1.85 30.00
N SER A 224 -17.79 -1.93 29.20
CA SER A 224 -16.43 -1.54 29.59
C SER A 224 -16.18 -0.03 29.50
N VAL A 225 -17.05 0.73 28.82
CA VAL A 225 -16.92 2.19 28.70
C VAL A 225 -17.40 2.84 29.98
N SER A 226 -16.46 3.50 30.67
CA SER A 226 -16.74 4.25 31.90
C SER A 226 -17.76 5.36 31.65
N GLN A 227 -18.68 5.52 32.60
CA GLN A 227 -19.74 6.54 32.60
C GLN A 227 -19.60 7.47 33.80
N HIS A 228 -18.38 7.58 34.35
CA HIS A 228 -18.12 8.42 35.51
C HIS A 228 -18.34 9.91 35.17
N GLU A 229 -18.84 10.67 36.15
CA GLU A 229 -19.26 12.07 35.94
C GLU A 229 -18.14 13.02 35.52
N TRP A 230 -16.87 12.64 35.72
CA TRP A 230 -15.69 13.44 35.35
C TRP A 230 -15.12 13.07 33.98
N GLU A 231 -15.68 12.06 33.30
CA GLU A 231 -15.23 11.65 31.97
C GLU A 231 -16.11 12.27 30.89
N THR A 232 -15.46 12.92 29.93
CA THR A 232 -16.13 13.55 28.79
C THR A 232 -16.28 12.55 27.65
N VAL A 233 -17.47 12.46 27.07
CA VAL A 233 -17.70 11.71 25.83
C VAL A 233 -17.26 12.57 24.64
N GLU A 234 -16.48 11.98 23.73
CA GLU A 234 -16.03 12.69 22.53
C GLU A 234 -17.21 13.11 21.65
N GLY A 235 -17.21 14.37 21.19
CA GLY A 235 -18.31 14.96 20.43
C GLY A 235 -19.51 15.45 21.26
N ALA A 236 -19.59 15.11 22.55
CA ALA A 236 -20.64 15.61 23.42
C ALA A 236 -20.40 17.09 23.83
N PRO A 237 -21.46 17.88 24.09
CA PRO A 237 -21.32 19.26 24.57
C PRO A 237 -20.49 19.38 25.85
N TYR A 238 -19.89 20.55 26.06
CA TYR A 238 -19.25 20.85 27.34
C TYR A 238 -20.25 20.73 28.49
N GLY A 239 -19.86 19.97 29.53
CA GLY A 239 -20.68 19.72 30.72
C GLY A 239 -21.49 18.42 30.70
N THR A 240 -21.40 17.63 29.61
CA THR A 240 -22.00 16.28 29.56
C THR A 240 -21.27 15.35 30.54
N ARG A 241 -22.01 14.57 31.32
CA ARG A 241 -21.50 13.63 32.35
C ARG A 241 -21.82 12.20 31.92
N GLY A 242 -20.87 11.52 31.31
CA GLY A 242 -21.13 10.24 30.63
C GLY A 242 -22.11 10.38 29.46
N GLY A 243 -22.69 9.26 29.01
CA GLY A 243 -23.63 9.19 27.89
C GLY A 243 -23.03 8.58 26.63
N VAL A 244 -23.68 8.82 25.50
CA VAL A 244 -23.24 8.38 24.17
C VAL A 244 -23.34 9.56 23.20
N SER A 245 -22.37 9.69 22.31
CA SER A 245 -22.33 10.73 21.27
C SER A 245 -22.01 10.03 19.96
N GLU A 246 -23.01 9.95 19.08
CA GLU A 246 -22.95 9.13 17.88
C GLU A 246 -23.38 9.94 16.68
N LEU A 247 -22.71 9.70 15.55
CA LEU A 247 -23.14 10.24 14.28
C LEU A 247 -24.27 9.36 13.74
N HIS A 248 -25.44 9.96 13.54
CA HIS A 248 -26.58 9.29 12.93
C HIS A 248 -26.75 9.74 11.47
N THR A 249 -26.73 8.77 10.55
CA THR A 249 -27.04 8.99 9.14
C THR A 249 -28.52 8.75 8.92
N PHE A 250 -29.27 9.80 8.62
CA PHE A 250 -30.69 9.67 8.29
C PHE A 250 -30.87 9.19 6.85
N PRO A 251 -31.84 8.29 6.58
CA PRO A 251 -32.03 7.72 5.25
C PRO A 251 -32.66 8.72 4.26
N ALA A 252 -33.24 9.82 4.74
CA ALA A 252 -33.87 10.85 3.94
C ALA A 252 -33.59 12.25 4.51
N ASP A 253 -33.71 13.27 3.66
CA ASP A 253 -33.76 14.64 4.15
C ASP A 253 -35.07 14.89 4.92
N GLY A 254 -34.97 15.48 6.11
CA GLY A 254 -36.11 15.66 6.99
C GLY A 254 -35.86 16.62 8.15
N LYS A 255 -36.89 16.82 8.98
CA LYS A 255 -36.76 17.49 10.27
C LYS A 255 -36.73 16.42 11.36
N TYR A 256 -35.64 16.38 12.11
CA TYR A 256 -35.33 15.40 13.14
C TYR A 256 -35.04 16.10 14.47
#